data_AF-A0A931I685-F1
#
_entry.id   AF-A0A931I685-F1
#
_cell.length_a   1.000
_cell.length_b   1.000
_cell.length_c   1.000
_cell.angle_alpha   90.00
_cell.angle_beta   90.00
_cell.angle_gamma   90.00
#
_symmetry.space_group_name_H-M   'P 1'
#
loop_
_entity.id
_entity.type
_entity.pdbx_description
1 polymer ?
#
loop_
_entity_poly.entity_id
_entity_poly.type
_entity_poly.pdbx_seq_one_letter_code
_entity_poly.pdbx_strand_id
1 'polypeptide(L)'
;MIRLGRFLVPALALVLAACNATPQTSGGGPAPVTAGATPLDRPVMERRLADACIYRQYRVEGVNRMTLVDGCRCAARNAIKTLPEGNYVLARGGALTGPQDTALRAGIAACVK
;
A
#
# COMPACT_ATOMS: atom_id res chain seq x y z
N MET A 1 18.31 38.02 43.10
CA MET A 1 18.01 37.39 44.41
C MET A 1 16.50 37.35 44.61
N ILE A 2 15.98 36.40 45.39
CA ILE A 2 14.55 35.96 45.56
C ILE A 2 14.21 34.78 44.63
N ARG A 3 13.54 33.70 45.03
CA ARG A 3 13.58 32.79 46.21
C ARG A 3 12.71 31.58 45.80
N LEU A 4 13.02 30.42 46.38
CA LEU A 4 12.32 29.13 46.27
C LEU A 4 10.79 29.23 46.37
N GLY A 5 10.11 28.31 45.69
CA GLY A 5 8.73 27.94 46.00
C GLY A 5 8.39 26.53 45.51
N ARG A 6 8.86 25.50 46.22
CA ARG A 6 8.31 24.14 46.16
C ARG A 6 6.85 24.19 46.59
N PHE A 7 5.92 23.72 45.76
CA PHE A 7 4.66 23.17 46.23
C PHE A 7 4.34 21.86 45.50
N LEU A 8 4.33 20.80 46.31
CA LEU A 8 3.77 19.48 46.04
C LEU A 8 2.23 19.55 45.94
N VAL A 9 1.66 18.83 44.96
CA VAL A 9 0.50 17.88 45.04
C VAL A 9 -0.88 18.48 45.46
N PRO A 10 -2.08 18.02 45.01
CA PRO A 10 -2.50 16.74 44.37
C PRO A 10 -3.21 16.91 43.01
N ALA A 11 -3.18 15.94 42.09
CA ALA A 11 -4.07 14.77 41.97
C ALA A 11 -5.59 15.05 42.10
N LEU A 12 -6.35 14.56 41.10
CA LEU A 12 -7.82 14.45 40.99
C LEU A 12 -8.64 15.70 40.59
N ALA A 13 -8.97 15.76 39.29
CA ALA A 13 -10.35 15.98 38.81
C ALA A 13 -10.43 15.50 37.35
N LEU A 14 -10.75 14.23 37.06
CA LEU A 14 -12.09 13.70 36.81
C LEU A 14 -12.80 14.34 35.59
N VAL A 15 -13.14 13.44 34.65
CA VAL A 15 -14.16 13.56 33.59
C VAL A 15 -13.73 14.21 32.27
N LEU A 16 -12.92 13.48 31.49
CA LEU A 16 -13.17 13.41 30.04
C LEU A 16 -14.00 12.15 29.76
N ALA A 17 -15.31 12.33 29.79
CA ALA A 17 -16.24 11.39 29.22
C ALA A 17 -16.15 11.43 27.68
N ALA A 18 -16.36 10.26 27.08
CA ALA A 18 -16.60 10.01 25.66
C ALA A 18 -15.37 10.00 24.71
N CYS A 19 -14.42 9.10 24.97
CA CYS A 19 -13.81 8.36 23.87
C CYS A 19 -14.29 6.90 23.95
N ASN A 20 -14.98 6.50 22.89
CA ASN A 20 -15.68 5.25 22.68
C ASN A 20 -15.02 4.03 23.35
N ALA A 21 -15.82 3.34 24.17
CA ALA A 21 -15.56 1.99 24.58
C ALA A 21 -15.59 1.06 23.37
N THR A 22 -14.48 0.39 23.09
CA THR A 22 -14.48 -1.02 22.70
C THR A 22 -13.21 -1.68 23.25
N PRO A 23 -13.32 -2.85 23.89
CA PRO A 23 -12.19 -3.53 24.53
C PRO A 23 -11.23 -4.11 23.49
N GLN A 24 -9.96 -4.24 23.91
CA GLN A 24 -8.91 -4.98 23.23
C GLN A 24 -9.37 -6.39 22.86
N THR A 25 -9.17 -6.76 21.60
CA THR A 25 -8.89 -8.15 21.22
C THR A 25 -7.73 -8.14 20.24
N SER A 26 -6.62 -8.74 20.66
CA SER A 26 -5.50 -9.16 19.83
C SER A 26 -6.02 -10.10 18.74
N GLY A 27 -6.32 -9.57 17.57
CA GLY A 27 -6.74 -10.33 16.41
C GLY A 27 -5.97 -9.83 15.20
N GLY A 28 -5.33 -10.74 14.47
CA GLY A 28 -4.76 -10.48 13.15
C GLY A 28 -5.87 -10.10 12.16
N GLY A 29 -6.35 -8.86 12.28
CA GLY A 29 -7.29 -8.26 11.34
C GLY A 29 -6.53 -7.65 10.18
N PRO A 30 -7.10 -7.65 8.96
CA PRO A 30 -6.50 -6.98 7.81
C PRO A 30 -6.24 -5.52 8.16
N ALA A 31 -5.07 -5.01 7.76
CA ALA A 31 -4.65 -3.64 7.98
C ALA A 31 -5.78 -2.65 7.59
N PRO A 32 -5.95 -1.54 8.33
CA PRO A 32 -7.02 -0.60 8.07
C PRO A 32 -6.95 -0.12 6.62
N VAL A 33 -7.94 -0.52 5.83
CA VAL A 33 -8.10 -0.06 4.46
C VAL A 33 -8.41 1.43 4.54
N THR A 34 -7.50 2.27 4.07
CA THR A 34 -7.70 3.72 4.03
C THR A 34 -9.03 4.02 3.35
N ALA A 35 -9.87 4.87 3.97
CA ALA A 35 -11.18 5.21 3.43
C ALA A 35 -11.08 5.66 1.95
N GLY A 36 -11.65 4.86 1.04
CA GLY A 36 -11.58 5.08 -0.40
C GLY A 36 -10.58 4.21 -1.17
N ALA A 37 -9.92 3.24 -0.53
CA ALA A 37 -9.16 2.19 -1.20
C ALA A 37 -10.04 0.98 -1.51
N THR A 38 -9.92 0.44 -2.73
CA THR A 38 -10.66 -0.76 -3.16
C THR A 38 -9.77 -1.98 -2.99
N PRO A 39 -10.07 -2.93 -2.09
CA PRO A 39 -9.35 -4.20 -2.02
C PRO A 39 -9.62 -5.02 -3.28
N LEU A 40 -8.60 -5.72 -3.74
CA LEU A 40 -8.63 -6.57 -4.92
C LEU A 40 -8.18 -7.99 -4.55
N ASP A 41 -8.77 -8.97 -5.21
CA ASP A 41 -8.22 -10.32 -5.20
C ASP A 41 -6.87 -10.36 -5.93
N ARG A 42 -5.99 -11.26 -5.50
CA ARG A 42 -4.68 -11.49 -6.11
C ARG A 42 -4.70 -11.58 -7.65
N PRO A 43 -5.57 -12.37 -8.31
CA PRO A 43 -5.60 -12.44 -9.78
C PRO A 43 -5.99 -11.10 -10.43
N VAL A 44 -6.85 -10.30 -9.78
CA VAL A 44 -7.26 -8.99 -10.27
C VAL A 44 -6.12 -7.99 -10.13
N MET A 45 -5.40 -8.03 -9.01
CA MET A 45 -4.21 -7.21 -8.79
C MET A 45 -3.10 -7.55 -9.78
N GLU A 46 -2.84 -8.84 -10.03
CA GLU A 46 -1.86 -9.28 -11.03
C GLU A 46 -2.21 -8.74 -12.43
N ARG A 47 -3.49 -8.84 -12.83
CA ARG A 47 -3.96 -8.25 -14.09
C ARG A 47 -3.74 -6.74 -14.13
N ARG A 48 -3.99 -6.03 -13.03
CA ARG A 48 -3.74 -4.58 -12.96
C ARG A 48 -2.28 -4.21 -13.06
N LEU A 49 -1.38 -4.99 -12.47
CA LEU A 49 0.06 -4.80 -12.65
C LEU A 49 0.45 -4.99 -14.13
N ALA A 50 -0.12 -5.99 -14.82
CA ALA A 50 0.13 -6.21 -16.24
C ALA A 50 -0.38 -5.04 -17.11
N ASP A 51 -1.61 -4.58 -16.88
CA ASP A 51 -2.20 -3.44 -17.60
C ASP A 51 -1.35 -2.17 -17.41
N ALA A 52 -0.93 -1.89 -16.17
CA ALA A 52 -0.09 -0.74 -15.84
C ALA A 52 1.29 -0.84 -16.51
N CYS A 53 1.87 -2.04 -16.58
CA CYS A 53 3.12 -2.28 -17.31
C CYS A 53 2.95 -1.96 -18.80
N ILE A 54 1.91 -2.51 -19.45
CA ILE A 54 1.68 -2.31 -20.89
C ILE A 54 1.52 -0.81 -21.18
N TYR A 55 0.69 -0.12 -20.40
CA TYR A 55 0.45 1.31 -20.59
C TYR A 55 1.74 2.15 -20.53
N ARG A 56 2.64 1.81 -19.59
CA ARG A 56 3.92 2.50 -19.43
C ARG A 56 4.91 2.19 -20.53
N GLN A 57 5.06 0.92 -20.88
CA GLN A 57 6.10 0.44 -21.78
C GLN A 57 5.73 0.61 -23.26
N TYR A 58 4.45 0.76 -23.59
CA TYR A 58 3.99 0.94 -24.98
C TYR A 58 4.61 2.19 -25.66
N ARG A 59 4.93 3.22 -24.87
CA ARG A 59 5.53 4.48 -25.35
C ARG A 59 7.05 4.55 -25.17
N VAL A 60 7.68 3.52 -24.60
CA VAL A 60 9.12 3.50 -24.38
C VAL A 60 9.81 3.10 -25.68
N GLU A 61 10.80 3.89 -26.10
CA GLU A 61 11.62 3.57 -27.27
C GLU A 61 12.53 2.37 -26.99
N GLY A 62 12.75 1.54 -28.02
CA GLY A 62 13.57 0.33 -27.91
C GLY A 62 12.85 -0.92 -27.42
N VAL A 63 11.65 -0.79 -26.81
CA VAL A 63 10.86 -1.95 -26.36
C VAL A 63 10.28 -2.72 -27.54
N ASN A 64 10.45 -4.04 -27.53
CA ASN A 64 9.86 -4.91 -28.55
C ASN A 64 8.35 -5.10 -28.31
N ARG A 65 7.53 -4.44 -29.15
CA ARG A 65 6.06 -4.49 -29.07
C ARG A 65 5.46 -5.88 -29.32
N MET A 66 6.16 -6.76 -30.05
CA MET A 66 5.67 -8.13 -30.30
C MET A 66 5.72 -8.98 -29.02
N THR A 67 6.69 -8.71 -28.14
CA THR A 67 6.89 -9.47 -26.89
C THR A 67 6.41 -8.71 -25.64
N LEU A 68 5.94 -7.47 -25.81
CA LEU A 68 5.58 -6.59 -24.70
C LEU A 68 4.51 -7.20 -23.77
N VAL A 69 3.46 -7.80 -24.33
CA VAL A 69 2.38 -8.38 -23.52
C VAL A 69 2.90 -9.51 -22.63
N ASP A 70 3.74 -10.39 -23.17
CA ASP A 70 4.29 -11.51 -22.42
C ASP A 70 5.36 -11.05 -21.42
N GLY A 71 6.17 -10.05 -21.76
CA GLY A 71 7.08 -9.38 -20.84
C GLY A 71 6.33 -8.73 -19.66
N CYS A 72 5.21 -8.06 -19.92
CA CYS A 72 4.39 -7.45 -18.87
C CYS A 72 3.63 -8.47 -18.01
N ARG A 73 3.20 -9.60 -18.58
CA ARG A 73 2.67 -10.73 -17.79
C ARG A 73 3.75 -11.33 -16.88
N CYS A 74 4.97 -11.48 -17.37
CA CYS A 74 6.12 -11.89 -16.56
C CYS A 74 6.39 -10.89 -15.44
N ALA A 75 6.42 -9.59 -15.76
CA ALA A 75 6.63 -8.52 -14.79
C ALA A 75 5.57 -8.53 -13.68
N ALA A 76 4.30 -8.64 -14.05
CA ALA A 76 3.18 -8.72 -13.10
C ALA A 76 3.27 -9.95 -12.19
N ARG A 77 3.57 -11.13 -12.75
CA ARG A 77 3.77 -12.37 -11.97
C ARG A 77 4.94 -12.28 -10.99
N ASN A 78 5.98 -11.53 -11.31
CA ASN A 78 7.11 -11.33 -10.40
C ASN A 78 6.80 -10.26 -9.35
N ALA A 79 6.14 -9.17 -9.73
CA ALA A 79 5.72 -8.12 -8.82
C ALA A 79 4.72 -8.62 -7.78
N ILE A 80 3.71 -9.41 -8.17
CA ILE A 80 2.69 -9.92 -7.24
C ILE A 80 3.27 -10.88 -6.18
N LYS A 81 4.42 -11.53 -6.44
CA LYS A 81 5.09 -12.40 -5.46
C LYS A 81 5.75 -11.63 -4.32
N THR A 82 6.11 -10.37 -4.55
CA THR A 82 6.80 -9.53 -3.56
C THR A 82 5.84 -8.65 -2.77
N LEU A 83 4.57 -8.59 -3.18
CA LEU A 83 3.53 -7.84 -2.51
C LEU A 83 2.83 -8.71 -1.45
N PRO A 84 2.80 -8.29 -0.17
CA PRO A 84 1.97 -8.94 0.84
C PRO A 84 0.49 -8.84 0.47
N GLU A 85 -0.34 -9.80 0.86
CA GLU A 85 -1.77 -9.84 0.49
C GLU A 85 -2.55 -8.59 0.95
N GLY A 86 -2.15 -7.96 2.05
CA GLY A 86 -2.71 -6.68 2.50
C GLY A 86 -2.40 -5.47 1.60
N ASN A 87 -1.56 -5.65 0.58
CA ASN A 87 -1.20 -4.61 -0.39
C ASN A 87 -1.96 -4.74 -1.71
N TYR A 88 -2.94 -5.64 -1.84
CA TYR A 88 -3.79 -5.70 -3.03
C TYR A 88 -4.93 -4.68 -2.92
N VAL A 89 -4.56 -3.40 -2.94
CA VAL A 89 -5.50 -2.29 -2.80
C VAL A 89 -5.23 -1.24 -3.87
N LEU A 90 -6.26 -0.73 -4.53
CA LEU A 90 -6.11 0.43 -5.40
C LEU A 90 -6.36 1.71 -4.61
N ALA A 91 -5.50 2.72 -4.82
CA ALA A 91 -5.72 4.04 -4.28
C ALA A 91 -6.96 4.70 -4.94
N ARG A 92 -7.51 5.72 -4.28
CA ARG A 92 -8.56 6.56 -4.87
C ARG A 92 -8.08 7.10 -6.22
N GLY A 93 -8.83 6.82 -7.28
CA GLY A 93 -8.44 7.14 -8.67
C GLY A 93 -7.85 5.96 -9.46
N GLY A 94 -7.73 4.77 -8.86
CA GLY A 94 -7.31 3.55 -9.55
C GLY A 94 -5.81 3.44 -9.79
N ALA A 95 -5.02 4.33 -9.21
CA ALA A 95 -3.56 4.30 -9.31
C ALA A 95 -2.96 3.18 -8.44
N LEU A 96 -1.80 2.67 -8.89
CA LEU A 96 -0.98 1.79 -8.07
C LEU A 96 -0.45 2.54 -6.84
N THR A 97 -0.37 1.84 -5.72
CA THR A 97 0.32 2.35 -4.53
C THR A 97 1.83 2.39 -4.75
N GLY A 98 2.56 3.13 -3.91
CA GLY A 98 4.03 3.17 -3.96
C GLY A 98 4.69 1.79 -3.95
N PRO A 99 4.34 0.90 -2.99
CA PRO A 99 4.87 -0.47 -2.97
C PRO A 99 4.57 -1.28 -4.24
N GLN A 100 3.36 -1.18 -4.78
CA GLN A 100 2.99 -1.84 -6.04
C GLN A 100 3.79 -1.30 -7.22
N ASP A 101 4.00 0.02 -7.28
CA ASP A 101 4.80 0.66 -8.31
C ASP A 101 6.25 0.17 -8.30
N THR A 102 6.86 0.12 -7.11
CA THR A 102 8.23 -0.38 -6.92
C THR A 102 8.35 -1.84 -7.34
N ALA A 103 7.43 -2.70 -6.90
CA ALA A 103 7.40 -4.11 -7.29
C ALA A 103 7.25 -4.26 -8.81
N LEU A 104 6.38 -3.46 -9.43
CA LEU A 104 6.17 -3.49 -10.88
C LEU A 104 7.41 -3.07 -11.66
N ARG A 105 8.12 -2.01 -11.22
CA ARG A 105 9.36 -1.57 -11.87
C ARG A 105 10.44 -2.64 -11.84
N ALA A 106 10.60 -3.32 -10.70
CA ALA A 106 11.52 -4.45 -10.58
C ALA A 106 11.14 -5.59 -11.55
N GLY A 107 9.84 -5.90 -11.65
CA GLY A 107 9.34 -6.88 -12.62
C GLY A 107 9.59 -6.48 -14.09
N ILE A 108 9.40 -5.20 -14.42
CA ILE A 108 9.66 -4.67 -15.77
C ILE A 108 11.13 -4.83 -16.12
N ALA A 109 12.05 -4.41 -15.24
CA ALA A 109 13.48 -4.54 -15.46
C ALA A 109 13.96 -5.99 -15.66
N ALA A 110 13.25 -6.96 -15.07
CA ALA A 110 13.58 -8.37 -15.21
C ALA A 110 13.01 -9.01 -16.49
N CYS A 111 11.88 -8.51 -17.02
CA CYS A 111 11.08 -9.23 -18.02
C CYS A 111 10.85 -8.49 -19.34
N VAL A 112 10.96 -7.16 -19.37
CA VAL A 112 10.67 -6.35 -20.57
C VAL A 112 12.00 -5.89 -21.19
N LYS A 113 12.10 -6.05 -22.52
CA LYS A 113 13.28 -5.70 -23.33
C LYS A 113 12.85 -4.91 -24.55
#